data_AF-A0A4Y7RPL6-F1
#
_entry.id   AF-A0A4Y7RPL6-F1
#
_cell.length_a   1.000
_cell.length_b   1.000
_cell.length_c   1.000
_cell.angle_alpha   90.00
_cell.angle_beta   90.00
_cell.angle_gamma   90.00
#
_symmetry.space_group_name_H-M   'P 1'
#
loop_
_entity.id
_entity.type
_entity.pdbx_description
1 polymer ?
#
loop_
_entity_poly.entity_id
_entity_poly.type
_entity_poly.pdbx_seq_one_letter_code
_entity_poly.pdbx_strand_id
1 'polypeptide(L)'
;MVQGFFYECLGLAILDEPVLFIKPSSAVIGPGENIICPSCSSRVDYDAELAVVIRKTCRNINENEADAYIFGYTCGNDITARDLQEKDGQWTRSKSFDTFLPLGPYIVRDLDLANLAVSLRLNGKLKQCSSTSRLIFSVPELVSLSQEL
;
A
#
# COMPACT_ATOMS: atom_id res chain seq x y z
N MET A 1 -1.14 1.96 3.20
CA MET A 1 -2.16 1.75 4.25
C MET A 1 -2.85 3.08 4.52
N VAL A 2 -4.04 3.12 5.11
CA VAL A 2 -4.40 4.33 5.86
C VAL A 2 -3.49 4.35 7.08
N GLN A 3 -2.38 5.10 6.98
CA GLN A 3 -1.18 4.94 7.79
C GLN A 3 -1.46 4.88 9.31
N GLY A 4 -2.47 5.60 9.81
CA GLY A 4 -2.89 5.54 11.21
C GLY A 4 -3.27 4.15 11.72
N PHE A 5 -3.95 3.33 10.91
CA PHE A 5 -4.35 1.98 11.33
C PHE A 5 -3.15 1.04 11.46
N PHE A 6 -2.06 1.28 10.70
CA PHE A 6 -0.83 0.51 10.78
C PHE A 6 -0.18 0.65 12.16
N TYR A 7 0.05 1.91 12.55
CA TYR A 7 0.74 2.25 13.79
C TYR A 7 -0.09 1.82 15.00
N GLU A 8 -1.40 2.02 14.97
CA GLU A 8 -2.31 1.59 16.04
C GLU A 8 -2.34 0.06 16.19
N CYS A 9 -2.45 -0.69 15.10
CA CYS A 9 -2.47 -2.15 15.15
C CYS A 9 -1.13 -2.78 15.55
N LEU A 10 0.00 -2.11 15.26
CA LEU A 10 1.33 -2.58 15.63
C LEU A 10 1.83 -2.01 16.96
N GLY A 11 1.08 -1.11 17.60
CA GLY A 11 1.52 -0.42 18.82
C GLY A 11 2.78 0.43 18.63
N LEU A 12 3.01 0.90 17.40
CA LEU A 12 4.18 1.71 17.04
C LEU A 12 3.86 3.19 17.23
N ALA A 13 4.86 3.96 17.67
CA ALA A 13 4.75 5.42 17.63
C ALA A 13 4.65 5.89 16.18
N ILE A 14 3.80 6.89 15.93
CA ILE A 14 3.80 7.59 14.64
C ILE A 14 5.17 8.25 14.50
N LEU A 15 5.88 7.87 13.45
CA LEU A 15 7.17 8.45 13.11
C LEU A 15 6.96 9.82 12.46
N ASP A 16 7.95 10.70 12.61
CA ASP A 16 7.94 12.02 11.97
C ASP A 16 8.05 11.93 10.44
N GLU A 17 8.57 10.80 9.93
CA GLU A 17 8.74 10.55 8.49
C GLU A 17 8.12 9.20 8.07
N PRO A 18 7.68 9.06 6.79
CA PRO A 18 7.16 7.81 6.25
C PRO A 18 8.23 6.71 6.17
N VAL A 19 7.86 5.48 6.54
CA VAL A 19 8.71 4.29 6.28
C VAL A 19 8.48 3.82 4.84
N LEU A 20 9.57 3.76 4.07
CA LEU A 20 9.56 3.29 2.69
C LEU A 20 10.09 1.85 2.57
N PHE A 21 9.51 1.09 1.64
CA PHE A 21 9.96 -0.25 1.25
C PHE A 21 9.52 -0.53 -0.19
N ILE A 22 10.07 -1.58 -0.79
CA ILE A 22 9.80 -1.96 -2.18
C ILE A 22 9.30 -3.41 -2.23
N LYS A 23 8.30 -3.65 -3.09
CA LYS A 23 7.90 -4.98 -3.56
C LYS A 23 8.30 -5.13 -5.03
N PRO A 24 8.81 -6.29 -5.47
CA PRO A 24 9.17 -6.52 -6.85
C PRO A 24 7.91 -6.63 -7.72
N SER A 25 8.06 -6.36 -9.02
CA SER A 25 6.97 -6.52 -9.99
C SER A 25 6.48 -7.97 -10.12
N SER A 26 7.31 -8.97 -9.77
CA SER A 26 6.92 -10.38 -9.75
C SER A 26 5.83 -10.69 -8.71
N ALA A 27 5.66 -9.83 -7.69
CA ALA A 27 4.59 -9.98 -6.71
C ALA A 27 3.21 -9.59 -7.27
N VAL A 28 3.15 -8.88 -8.39
CA VAL A 28 1.91 -8.31 -8.92
C VAL A 28 1.02 -9.39 -9.53
N ILE A 29 -0.25 -9.39 -9.13
CA ILE A 29 -1.33 -10.17 -9.76
C ILE A 29 -2.58 -9.29 -9.95
N GLY A 30 -3.42 -9.69 -10.90
CA GLY A 30 -4.68 -9.02 -11.23
C GLY A 30 -5.89 -9.55 -10.45
N PRO A 31 -7.08 -8.98 -10.73
CA PRO A 31 -8.33 -9.41 -10.10
C PRO A 31 -8.67 -10.88 -10.38
N GLY A 32 -9.07 -11.59 -9.33
CA GLY A 32 -9.50 -13.00 -9.42
C GLY A 32 -8.36 -14.01 -9.43
N GLU A 33 -7.10 -13.57 -9.48
CA GLU A 33 -5.94 -14.45 -9.33
C GLU A 33 -5.72 -14.84 -7.86
N ASN A 34 -5.09 -16.00 -7.66
CA ASN A 34 -4.91 -16.56 -6.32
C ASN A 34 -3.68 -15.97 -5.63
N ILE A 35 -3.84 -15.59 -4.35
CA ILE A 35 -2.73 -15.34 -3.44
C ILE A 35 -2.22 -16.70 -2.91
N ILE A 36 -0.93 -16.97 -3.08
CA ILE A 36 -0.30 -18.22 -2.64
C ILE A 36 0.40 -17.98 -1.31
N CYS A 37 -0.14 -18.53 -0.22
CA CYS A 37 0.53 -18.48 1.08
C CYS A 37 1.80 -19.36 1.06
N PRO A 38 2.99 -18.79 1.31
CA PRO A 38 4.22 -19.56 1.28
C PRO A 38 4.27 -20.53 2.47
N SER A 39 4.75 -21.76 2.23
CA SER A 39 4.84 -22.81 3.26
C SER A 39 5.74 -22.44 4.44
N CYS A 40 6.63 -21.47 4.26
CA CYS A 40 7.52 -20.97 5.29
C CYS A 40 6.89 -19.90 6.20
N SER A 41 5.65 -19.47 5.93
CA SER A 41 4.89 -18.53 6.77
C SER A 41 3.70 -19.22 7.41
N SER A 42 3.50 -18.92 8.68
CA SER A 42 2.38 -19.35 9.51
C SER A 42 1.27 -18.31 9.59
N ARG A 43 1.55 -17.04 9.22
CA ARG A 43 0.61 -15.93 9.28
C ARG A 43 0.78 -14.99 8.10
N VAL A 44 -0.16 -15.05 7.17
CA VAL A 44 -0.27 -14.14 6.03
C VAL A 44 -1.49 -13.25 6.21
N ASP A 45 -1.27 -11.94 6.26
CA ASP A 45 -2.32 -10.94 6.43
C ASP A 45 -2.52 -10.13 5.13
N TYR A 46 -3.72 -9.56 5.03
CA TYR A 46 -4.12 -8.62 3.99
C TYR A 46 -4.03 -7.18 4.49
N ASP A 47 -3.85 -6.22 3.59
CA ASP A 47 -3.86 -4.79 3.89
C ASP A 47 -4.48 -4.01 2.72
N ALA A 48 -5.68 -3.46 2.93
CA ALA A 48 -6.37 -2.66 1.92
C ALA A 48 -5.69 -1.29 1.72
N GLU A 49 -5.32 -0.98 0.49
CA GLU A 49 -4.52 0.20 0.14
C GLU A 49 -5.12 0.98 -1.04
N LEU A 50 -5.02 2.31 -0.99
CA LEU A 50 -5.08 3.14 -2.19
C LEU A 50 -3.73 3.04 -2.89
N ALA A 51 -3.71 2.54 -4.13
CA ALA A 51 -2.49 2.50 -4.93
C ALA A 51 -2.45 3.69 -5.89
N VAL A 52 -1.33 4.41 -5.90
CA VAL A 52 -1.07 5.55 -6.78
C VAL A 52 -0.27 5.07 -7.98
N VAL A 53 -0.73 5.38 -9.19
CA VAL A 53 -0.04 5.01 -10.44
C VAL A 53 0.66 6.24 -11.01
N ILE A 54 1.97 6.17 -11.21
CA ILE A 54 2.79 7.27 -11.74
C ILE A 54 2.87 7.17 -13.27
N ARG A 55 2.64 8.28 -13.99
CA ARG A 55 2.53 8.30 -15.47
C ARG A 55 3.83 8.61 -16.20
N LYS A 56 4.77 9.26 -15.53
CA LYS A 56 6.04 9.71 -16.12
C LYS A 56 7.11 9.69 -15.04
N THR A 57 8.35 9.45 -15.44
CA THR A 57 9.50 9.51 -14.55
C THR A 57 9.62 10.92 -13.93
N CYS A 58 9.90 10.97 -12.64
CA CYS A 58 10.18 12.16 -11.85
C CYS A 58 11.38 11.89 -10.95
N ARG A 59 12.01 12.98 -10.49
CA ARG A 59 13.01 12.96 -9.44
C ARG A 59 13.04 14.33 -8.77
N ASN A 60 13.18 14.38 -7.44
CA ASN A 60 13.29 15.62 -6.66
C ASN A 60 12.18 16.63 -7.00
N ILE A 61 10.93 16.17 -7.05
CA ILE A 61 9.77 17.03 -7.28
C ILE A 61 9.25 17.53 -5.94
N ASN A 62 8.62 18.71 -5.92
CA ASN A 62 7.93 19.20 -4.74
C ASN A 62 6.51 18.60 -4.64
N GLU A 63 5.91 18.61 -3.45
CA GLU A 63 4.56 18.10 -3.22
C GLU A 63 3.51 18.73 -4.15
N ASN A 64 3.59 20.05 -4.36
CA ASN A 64 2.66 20.77 -5.23
C ASN A 64 2.78 20.41 -6.73
N GLU A 65 3.81 19.66 -7.12
CA GLU A 65 3.99 19.15 -8.48
C GLU A 65 3.45 17.73 -8.64
N ALA A 66 3.20 17.00 -7.54
CA ALA A 66 2.89 15.56 -7.54
C ALA A 66 1.73 15.17 -8.47
N ASP A 67 0.64 15.93 -8.45
CA ASP A 67 -0.56 15.66 -9.27
C ASP A 67 -0.25 15.63 -10.78
N ALA A 68 0.75 16.41 -11.23
CA ALA A 68 1.17 16.40 -12.62
C ALA A 68 1.88 15.09 -13.02
N TYR A 69 2.33 14.28 -12.07
CA TYR A 69 3.02 13.01 -12.29
C TYR A 69 2.13 11.79 -12.02
N ILE A 70 0.99 11.97 -11.36
CA ILE A 70 0.02 10.90 -11.11
C ILE A 70 -0.79 10.62 -12.39
N PHE A 71 -0.84 9.36 -12.80
CA PHE A 71 -1.75 8.88 -13.85
C PHE A 71 -3.17 8.77 -13.30
N GLY A 72 -3.30 8.13 -12.14
CA GLY A 72 -4.55 7.84 -11.46
C GLY A 72 -4.33 6.88 -10.29
N TYR A 73 -5.42 6.27 -9.84
CA TYR A 73 -5.49 5.44 -8.65
C TYR A 73 -6.14 4.10 -8.92
N THR A 74 -5.76 3.08 -8.16
CA THR A 74 -6.39 1.75 -8.19
C THR A 74 -6.45 1.19 -6.77
N CYS A 75 -7.13 0.05 -6.57
CA CYS A 75 -7.04 -0.67 -5.31
C CYS A 75 -5.76 -1.50 -5.27
N GLY A 76 -5.14 -1.55 -4.10
CA GLY A 76 -4.03 -2.46 -3.80
C GLY A 76 -4.31 -3.29 -2.56
N ASN A 77 -3.67 -4.46 -2.50
CA ASN A 77 -3.63 -5.29 -1.30
C ASN A 77 -2.18 -5.61 -0.95
N ASP A 78 -1.65 -5.04 0.13
CA ASP A 78 -0.27 -5.28 0.56
C ASP A 78 -0.16 -6.54 1.41
N ILE A 79 -0.18 -7.70 0.75
CA ILE A 79 -0.09 -8.99 1.43
C ILE A 79 1.26 -9.11 2.16
N THR A 80 1.19 -9.53 3.42
CA THR A 80 2.35 -9.59 4.31
C THR A 80 2.39 -10.89 5.10
N ALA A 81 3.51 -11.60 5.03
CA ALA A 81 3.83 -12.71 5.94
C ALA A 81 4.36 -12.14 7.27
N ARG A 82 3.47 -11.95 8.25
CA ARG A 82 3.75 -11.20 9.49
C ARG A 82 4.81 -11.83 10.36
N ASP A 83 4.81 -13.15 10.46
CA ASP A 83 5.82 -13.89 11.20
C ASP A 83 7.23 -13.69 10.62
N LEU A 84 7.34 -13.54 9.30
CA LEU A 84 8.61 -13.22 8.65
C LEU A 84 8.96 -11.74 8.80
N GLN A 85 7.97 -10.84 8.81
CA GLN A 85 8.16 -9.42 9.04
C GLN A 85 8.78 -9.15 10.42
N GLU A 86 8.23 -9.78 11.46
CA GLU A 86 8.74 -9.69 12.83
C GLU A 86 10.13 -10.33 12.96
N LYS A 87 10.34 -11.48 12.32
CA LYS A 87 11.62 -12.22 12.38
C LYS A 87 12.78 -11.47 11.71
N ASP A 88 12.54 -10.86 10.57
CA ASP A 88 13.62 -10.31 9.73
C ASP A 88 13.95 -8.85 10.07
N GLY A 89 13.01 -8.12 10.69
CA GLY A 89 13.09 -6.68 10.91
C GLY A 89 12.92 -5.86 9.62
N GLN A 90 13.59 -6.26 8.54
CA GLN A 90 13.40 -5.74 7.18
C GLN A 90 12.18 -6.38 6.52
N TRP A 91 11.43 -5.60 5.72
CA TRP A 91 10.12 -6.03 5.23
C TRP A 91 10.16 -6.72 3.87
N THR A 92 11.26 -6.62 3.12
CA THR A 92 11.36 -7.11 1.74
C THR A 92 10.90 -8.56 1.62
N ARG A 93 11.49 -9.51 2.36
CA ARG A 93 11.09 -10.93 2.25
C ARG A 93 9.63 -11.15 2.62
N SER A 94 9.17 -10.54 3.71
CA SER A 94 7.79 -10.71 4.20
C SER A 94 6.71 -10.19 3.24
N LYS A 95 7.06 -9.24 2.37
CA LYS A 95 6.12 -8.57 1.46
C LYS A 95 6.33 -8.92 -0.02
N SER A 96 7.39 -9.64 -0.39
CA SER A 96 7.82 -9.74 -1.80
C SER A 96 7.67 -11.11 -2.44
N PHE A 97 6.93 -12.04 -1.83
CA PHE A 97 6.59 -13.30 -2.48
C PHE A 97 5.78 -13.04 -3.77
N ASP A 98 5.89 -13.94 -4.74
CA ASP A 98 4.98 -13.93 -5.89
C ASP A 98 3.52 -13.90 -5.38
N THR A 99 2.64 -13.20 -6.11
CA THR A 99 1.22 -12.99 -5.75
C THR A 99 0.93 -12.04 -4.57
N PHE A 100 1.94 -11.48 -3.89
CA PHE A 100 1.72 -10.63 -2.70
C PHE A 100 1.36 -9.16 -2.99
N LEU A 101 1.20 -8.77 -4.26
CA LEU A 101 0.76 -7.43 -4.64
C LEU A 101 -0.44 -7.44 -5.60
N PRO A 102 -1.63 -7.89 -5.18
CA PRO A 102 -2.83 -7.69 -5.97
C PRO A 102 -3.11 -6.21 -6.26
N LEU A 103 -3.32 -5.88 -7.54
CA LEU A 103 -3.67 -4.53 -8.02
C LEU A 103 -4.86 -4.60 -8.98
N GLY A 104 -5.73 -3.59 -8.95
CA GLY A 104 -6.85 -3.47 -9.89
C GLY A 104 -8.16 -3.03 -9.25
N PRO A 105 -9.33 -3.23 -9.90
CA PRO A 105 -9.50 -3.88 -11.21
C PRO A 105 -9.18 -2.99 -12.41
N TYR A 106 -9.12 -1.68 -12.22
CA TYR A 106 -8.77 -0.71 -13.25
C TYR A 106 -8.29 0.57 -12.58
N ILE A 107 -7.66 1.44 -13.38
CA ILE A 107 -7.16 2.72 -12.90
C ILE A 107 -8.23 3.79 -13.14
N VAL A 108 -8.50 4.59 -12.11
CA VAL A 108 -9.42 5.73 -12.14
C VAL A 108 -8.61 7.02 -12.05
N ARG A 109 -9.00 8.01 -12.86
CA ARG A 109 -8.43 9.36 -12.84
C ARG A 109 -9.40 10.32 -12.16
N ASP A 110 -8.91 11.50 -11.77
CA ASP A 110 -9.74 12.60 -11.25
C ASP A 110 -10.60 12.19 -10.03
N LEU A 111 -10.00 11.43 -9.12
CA LEU A 111 -10.65 10.91 -7.92
C LEU A 111 -10.48 11.89 -6.75
N ASP A 112 -11.57 12.24 -6.07
CA ASP A 112 -11.50 13.03 -4.83
C ASP A 112 -11.01 12.17 -3.67
N LEU A 113 -9.82 12.51 -3.15
CA LEU A 113 -9.17 11.81 -2.05
C LEU A 113 -9.44 12.44 -0.68
N ALA A 114 -10.25 13.50 -0.58
CA ALA A 114 -10.48 14.18 0.69
C ALA A 114 -11.12 13.26 1.74
N ASN A 115 -12.02 12.35 1.32
CA ASN A 115 -12.70 11.42 2.23
C ASN A 115 -13.16 10.13 1.53
N LEU A 116 -12.28 9.55 0.72
CA LEU A 116 -12.55 8.32 -0.01
C LEU A 116 -12.53 7.12 0.93
N ALA A 117 -13.63 6.36 0.96
CA ALA A 117 -13.72 5.15 1.77
C ALA A 117 -12.79 4.04 1.26
N VAL A 118 -12.07 3.39 2.17
CA VAL A 118 -11.23 2.22 1.91
C VAL A 118 -11.71 1.07 2.78
N SER A 119 -12.02 -0.08 2.19
CA SER A 119 -12.52 -1.23 2.94
C SER A 119 -12.06 -2.55 2.33
N LEU A 120 -12.01 -3.58 3.18
CA LEU A 120 -11.71 -4.95 2.77
C LEU A 120 -12.61 -5.95 3.47
N ARG A 121 -13.00 -6.97 2.70
CA ARG A 121 -13.81 -8.09 3.16
C ARG A 121 -13.04 -9.39 2.97
N LEU A 122 -13.08 -10.26 3.98
CA LEU A 122 -12.62 -11.64 3.90
C LEU A 122 -13.81 -12.57 4.09
N ASN A 123 -14.09 -13.44 3.12
CA ASN A 123 -15.24 -14.35 3.14
C ASN A 123 -16.56 -13.61 3.43
N GLY A 124 -16.76 -12.46 2.76
CA GLY A 124 -17.93 -11.58 2.92
C GLY A 124 -17.93 -10.70 4.18
N LYS A 125 -17.12 -11.02 5.20
CA LYS A 125 -17.08 -10.27 6.47
C LYS A 125 -16.17 -9.05 6.33
N LEU A 126 -16.65 -7.89 6.77
CA LEU A 126 -15.86 -6.66 6.82
C LEU A 126 -14.71 -6.82 7.83
N LYS A 127 -13.49 -6.50 7.39
CA LYS A 127 -12.26 -6.66 8.19
C LYS A 127 -11.49 -5.35 8.36
N GLN A 128 -11.48 -4.51 7.33
CA GLN A 128 -10.92 -3.16 7.38
C GLN A 128 -11.97 -2.18 6.85
N CYS A 129 -12.08 -1.02 7.49
CA CYS A 129 -12.96 0.07 7.08
C CYS A 129 -12.35 1.37 7.58
N SER A 130 -11.95 2.23 6.65
CA SER A 130 -11.31 3.51 6.95
C SER A 130 -11.57 4.51 5.82
N SER A 131 -10.89 5.66 5.85
CA SER A 131 -10.98 6.69 4.82
C SER A 131 -9.62 7.31 4.56
N THR A 132 -9.40 7.82 3.35
CA THR A 132 -8.20 8.61 3.00
C THR A 132 -8.08 9.90 3.82
N SER A 133 -9.16 10.38 4.44
CA SER A 133 -9.12 11.50 5.41
C SER A 133 -8.30 11.20 6.67
N ARG A 134 -7.95 9.93 6.90
CA ARG A 134 -7.12 9.46 8.03
C ARG A 134 -5.68 9.11 7.61
N LEU A 135 -5.27 9.47 6.39
CA LEU A 135 -3.85 9.41 6.02
C LEU A 135 -3.06 10.34 6.96
N ILE A 136 -1.92 9.87 7.45
CA ILE A 136 -1.02 10.67 8.30
C ILE A 136 -0.24 11.64 7.39
N PHE A 137 0.26 11.11 6.28
CA PHE A 137 1.00 11.77 5.23
C PHE A 137 0.15 11.79 3.96
N SER A 138 0.08 12.95 3.30
CA SER A 138 -0.78 13.12 2.13
C SER A 138 -0.25 12.35 0.92
N VAL A 139 -1.09 12.11 -0.10
CA VAL A 139 -0.63 11.50 -1.36
C VAL A 139 0.46 12.36 -2.04
N PRO A 140 0.30 13.70 -2.17
CA PRO A 140 1.37 14.55 -2.71
C PRO A 140 2.70 14.45 -1.95
N GLU A 141 2.65 14.42 -0.63
CA GLU A 141 3.81 14.26 0.26
C GLU A 141 4.52 12.92 0.03
N LEU A 142 3.78 11.81 0.01
CA LEU A 142 4.34 10.48 -0.23
C LEU A 142 4.96 10.35 -1.62
N VAL A 143 4.30 10.92 -2.63
CA VAL A 143 4.84 10.93 -3.99
C VAL A 143 6.13 11.73 -4.01
N SER A 144 6.14 12.97 -3.50
CA SER A 144 7.33 13.82 -3.40
C SER A 144 8.52 13.08 -2.77
N LEU A 145 8.33 12.55 -1.55
CA LEU A 145 9.36 11.85 -0.79
C LEU A 145 9.92 10.63 -1.54
N SER A 146 9.05 9.83 -2.16
CA SER A 146 9.47 8.62 -2.89
C SER A 146 10.35 8.91 -4.11
N GLN A 147 10.39 10.17 -4.59
CA GLN A 147 11.20 10.59 -5.74
C GLN A 147 12.54 11.23 -5.34
N GLU A 148 12.90 11.25 -4.05
CA GLU A 148 14.20 11.75 -3.57
C GLU A 148 15.32 10.71 -3.70
N LEU A 149 14.97 9.43 -3.75
CA LEU A 149 15.89 8.29 -3.93
C LEU A 149 16.50 8.30 -5.35
#